data_AF-A0A2L0HQN7-F1
#
_entry.id   AF-A0A2L0HQN7-F1
#
_cell.length_a   1.000
_cell.length_b   1.000
_cell.length_c   1.000
_cell.angle_alpha   90.00
_cell.angle_beta   90.00
_cell.angle_gamma   90.00
#
_symmetry.space_group_name_H-M   'P 1'
#
loop_
_entity.id
_entity.type
_entity.pdbx_description
1 polymer ?
#
loop_
_entity_poly.entity_id
_entity_poly.type
_entity_poly.pdbx_seq_one_letter_code
_entity_poly.pdbx_strand_id
1 'polypeptide(L)'
;GPFTVVVKESCDGMGDVSEKHGSGPAVPEKAVRFSFTVMRITIEHGSQSVKVFEEPKPNSELCCKPLCLMLADESDHETLTAILSPLIAEREAMKSSELMLEMGGILRTFK
;
A
#
# COMPACT_ATOMS: atom_id res chain seq x y z
N GLY A 1 6.09 19.24 14.46
CA GLY A 1 5.54 19.41 13.12
C GLY A 1 4.89 18.12 12.66
N PRO A 2 4.23 18.10 11.50
CA PRO A 2 3.70 16.87 10.92
C PRO A 2 4.85 15.93 10.57
N PHE A 3 4.67 14.64 10.84
CA PHE A 3 5.56 13.59 10.34
C PHE A 3 5.30 13.41 8.85
N THR A 4 6.35 13.25 8.06
CA THR A 4 6.25 12.90 6.64
C THR A 4 6.57 11.42 6.46
N VAL A 5 5.64 10.67 5.90
CA VAL A 5 5.75 9.23 5.68
C VAL A 5 5.99 8.99 4.19
N VAL A 6 7.11 8.35 3.85
CA VAL A 6 7.36 7.90 2.48
C VAL A 6 6.94 6.44 2.38
N VAL A 7 5.97 6.19 1.51
CA VAL A 7 5.44 4.85 1.24
C VAL A 7 5.91 4.41 -0.15
N LYS A 8 6.49 3.22 -0.23
CA LYS A 8 6.75 2.52 -1.50
C LYS A 8 5.54 1.64 -1.80
N GLU A 9 4.87 1.90 -2.90
CA GLU A 9 3.80 1.07 -3.43
C GLU A 9 4.39 0.00 -4.36
N SER A 10 3.75 -1.16 -4.45
CA SER A 10 4.17 -2.24 -5.34
C SER A 10 2.95 -3.04 -5.79
N CYS A 11 2.91 -3.40 -7.06
CA CYS A 11 1.86 -4.23 -7.65
C CYS A 11 2.53 -5.28 -8.54
N ASP A 12 2.18 -6.54 -8.32
CA ASP A 12 2.72 -7.67 -9.09
C ASP A 12 1.62 -8.67 -9.44
N GLY A 13 1.67 -9.16 -10.68
CA GLY A 13 0.92 -10.32 -11.14
C GLY A 13 1.63 -11.64 -10.80
N MET A 14 0.82 -12.66 -10.54
CA MET A 14 1.26 -14.02 -10.23
C MET A 14 0.53 -14.99 -11.18
N GLY A 15 1.29 -15.82 -11.89
CA GLY A 15 0.77 -16.95 -12.65
C GLY A 15 0.64 -18.22 -11.80
N ASP A 16 0.07 -19.26 -12.40
CA ASP A 16 -0.02 -20.61 -11.83
C ASP A 16 -0.73 -20.66 -10.47
N VAL A 17 -1.73 -19.80 -10.26
CA VAL A 17 -2.55 -19.76 -9.05
C VAL A 17 -3.80 -20.61 -9.27
N SER A 18 -3.73 -21.90 -8.96
CA SER A 18 -4.79 -22.86 -9.30
C SER A 18 -6.17 -22.46 -8.77
N GLU A 19 -7.19 -22.56 -9.64
CA GLU A 19 -8.58 -22.41 -9.25
C GLU A 19 -9.01 -23.60 -8.37
N LYS A 20 -9.79 -23.32 -7.33
CA LYS A 20 -10.36 -24.38 -6.47
C LYS A 20 -11.75 -24.76 -6.97
N HIS A 21 -12.08 -26.05 -6.88
CA HIS A 21 -13.46 -26.50 -7.01
C HIS A 21 -14.37 -25.77 -6.01
N GLY A 22 -15.58 -25.40 -6.44
CA GLY A 22 -16.54 -24.72 -5.58
C GLY A 22 -17.75 -24.19 -6.36
N SER A 23 -18.61 -23.44 -5.66
CA SER A 23 -19.81 -22.83 -6.23
C SER A 23 -19.61 -21.36 -6.64
N GLY A 24 -18.36 -20.87 -6.63
CA GLY A 24 -18.02 -19.50 -6.99
C GLY A 24 -18.14 -19.23 -8.49
N PRO A 25 -18.00 -17.97 -8.91
CA PRO A 25 -17.78 -17.68 -10.33
C PRO A 25 -16.50 -18.36 -10.81
N ALA A 26 -16.42 -18.65 -12.10
CA ALA A 26 -15.16 -19.04 -12.71
C ALA A 26 -14.15 -17.89 -12.56
N VAL A 27 -12.96 -18.20 -12.06
CA VAL A 27 -11.89 -17.22 -11.83
C VAL A 27 -10.64 -17.59 -12.62
N PRO A 28 -9.81 -16.62 -13.05
CA PRO A 28 -8.56 -16.93 -13.72
C PRO A 28 -7.59 -17.63 -12.74
N GLU A 29 -6.76 -18.52 -13.26
CA GLU A 29 -5.66 -19.15 -12.49
C GLU A 29 -4.45 -18.22 -12.32
N LYS A 30 -4.74 -16.95 -12.05
CA LYS A 30 -3.79 -15.84 -11.88
C LYS A 30 -4.25 -14.96 -10.74
N ALA A 31 -3.31 -14.29 -10.10
CA ALA A 31 -3.61 -13.32 -9.06
C ALA A 31 -2.84 -12.03 -9.30
N VAL A 32 -3.40 -10.92 -8.81
CA VAL A 32 -2.68 -9.65 -8.68
C VAL A 32 -2.65 -9.27 -7.21
N ARG A 33 -1.50 -8.78 -6.76
CA ARG A 33 -1.29 -8.33 -5.39
C ARG A 33 -0.81 -6.88 -5.41
N PHE A 34 -1.57 -6.01 -4.75
CA PHE A 34 -1.14 -4.66 -4.44
C PHE A 34 -0.68 -4.61 -2.98
N SER A 35 0.52 -4.08 -2.74
CA SER A 35 1.16 -3.99 -1.44
C SER A 35 1.82 -2.63 -1.26
N PHE A 36 2.16 -2.29 -0.01
CA PHE A 36 2.95 -1.11 0.29
C PHE A 36 3.97 -1.38 1.40
N THR A 37 5.00 -0.53 1.48
CA THR A 37 6.03 -0.56 2.51
C THR A 37 6.25 0.86 3.00
N VAL A 38 6.23 1.06 4.32
CA VAL A 38 6.67 2.33 4.93
C VAL A 38 8.20 2.38 4.85
N MET A 39 8.74 3.23 3.99
CA MET A 39 10.18 3.30 3.72
C MET A 39 10.91 4.17 4.72
N ARG A 40 10.37 5.36 5.01
CA ARG A 40 10.94 6.28 6.00
C ARG A 40 9.85 7.11 6.64
N ILE A 41 10.12 7.57 7.86
CA ILE A 41 9.35 8.60 8.53
C ILE A 41 10.31 9.71 8.95
N THR A 42 10.02 10.95 8.57
CA THR A 42 10.77 12.14 8.97
C THR A 42 9.89 13.14 9.69
N ILE A 43 10.48 14.04 10.46
CA ILE A 43 9.80 15.16 11.10
C ILE A 43 10.62 16.44 10.88
N GLU A 44 9.93 17.55 10.63
CA GLU A 44 10.58 18.86 10.61
C GLU A 44 10.85 19.34 12.05
N HIS A 45 12.12 19.65 12.32
CA HIS A 45 12.59 20.23 13.56
C HIS A 45 13.36 21.53 13.24
N GLY A 46 12.67 22.67 13.34
CA GLY A 46 13.19 23.96 12.87
C GLY A 46 13.31 23.96 11.34
N SER A 47 14.50 24.25 10.81
CA SER A 47 14.79 24.23 9.38
C SER A 47 15.30 22.88 8.86
N GLN A 48 15.40 21.85 9.71
CA GLN A 48 15.97 20.56 9.37
C GLN A 48 14.91 19.46 9.35
N SER A 49 14.99 18.58 8.35
CA SER A 49 14.23 17.33 8.32
C SER A 49 15.03 16.23 9.03
N VAL A 50 14.50 15.74 10.14
CA VAL A 50 15.12 14.68 10.95
C VAL A 50 14.45 13.35 10.63
N LYS A 51 15.25 12.33 10.34
CA LYS A 51 14.77 10.96 10.11
C LYS A 51 14.52 10.25 11.44
N VAL A 52 13.28 9.80 11.64
CA VAL A 52 12.82 9.10 12.85
C VAL A 52 12.81 7.59 12.63
N PHE A 53 12.47 7.16 11.42
CA PHE A 53 12.46 5.76 11.02
C PHE A 53 12.93 5.61 9.59
N GLU A 54 13.61 4.51 9.30
CA GLU A 54 13.94 4.03 7.97
C GLU A 54 13.96 2.50 7.98
N GLU A 55 13.31 1.90 7.00
CA GLU A 55 13.24 0.45 6.87
C GLU A 55 14.61 -0.12 6.51
N PRO A 56 15.24 -0.93 7.38
CA PRO A 56 16.59 -1.45 7.14
C PRO A 56 16.66 -2.45 5.98
N LYS A 57 15.56 -3.13 5.65
CA LYS A 57 15.51 -4.14 4.58
C LYS A 57 14.27 -3.90 3.69
N PRO A 58 14.28 -2.86 2.84
CA PRO A 58 13.07 -2.38 2.13
C PRO A 58 12.48 -3.34 1.07
N ASN A 59 13.14 -4.46 0.80
CA ASN A 59 12.67 -5.51 -0.10
C ASN A 59 12.43 -6.84 0.63
N SER A 60 12.40 -6.84 1.96
CA SER A 60 12.05 -8.00 2.78
C SER A 60 10.56 -8.29 2.72
N GLU A 61 10.14 -9.56 2.68
CA GLU A 61 8.72 -9.90 2.78
C GLU A 61 8.08 -9.41 4.10
N LEU A 62 8.87 -9.22 5.17
CA LEU A 62 8.38 -8.81 6.48
C LEU A 62 7.84 -7.38 6.51
N CYS A 63 8.40 -6.49 5.68
CA CYS A 63 8.00 -5.09 5.62
C CYS A 63 6.94 -4.83 4.52
N CYS A 64 6.80 -5.75 3.56
CA CYS A 64 5.82 -5.66 2.48
C CYS A 64 4.41 -5.98 2.99
N LYS A 65 3.61 -4.94 3.24
CA LYS A 65 2.24 -5.10 3.77
C LYS A 65 1.25 -5.28 2.61
N PRO A 66 0.52 -6.40 2.55
CA PRO A 66 -0.51 -6.60 1.51
C PRO A 66 -1.68 -5.64 1.77
N LEU A 67 -2.19 -5.01 0.70
CA LEU A 67 -3.33 -4.09 0.75
C LEU A 67 -4.53 -4.63 -0.05
N CYS A 68 -4.28 -5.21 -1.22
CA CYS A 68 -5.31 -5.78 -2.07
C CYS A 68 -4.83 -7.08 -2.72
N LEU A 69 -5.66 -8.12 -2.66
CA LEU A 69 -5.43 -9.41 -3.27
C LEU A 69 -6.63 -9.71 -4.17
N MET A 70 -6.38 -10.02 -5.43
CA MET A 70 -7.44 -10.34 -6.40
C MET A 70 -7.04 -11.54 -7.26
N LEU A 71 -8.03 -12.38 -7.59
CA LEU A 71 -7.90 -13.40 -8.63
C LEU A 71 -8.26 -12.74 -9.96
N ALA A 72 -7.27 -12.18 -10.62
CA ALA A 72 -7.39 -11.45 -11.87
C ALA A 72 -6.11 -11.66 -12.71
N ASP A 73 -6.22 -11.49 -14.03
CA ASP A 73 -5.05 -11.36 -14.90
C ASP A 73 -4.60 -9.90 -14.91
N GLU A 74 -3.32 -9.62 -14.69
CA GLU A 74 -2.77 -8.26 -14.79
C GLU A 74 -2.90 -7.66 -16.19
N SER A 75 -3.08 -8.52 -17.21
CA SER A 75 -3.29 -8.11 -18.59
C SER A 75 -4.73 -7.67 -18.88
N ASP A 76 -5.69 -8.03 -18.02
CA ASP A 76 -7.08 -7.60 -18.13
C ASP A 76 -7.23 -6.20 -17.53
N HIS A 77 -7.13 -5.20 -18.40
CA HIS A 77 -7.19 -3.79 -18.02
C HIS A 77 -8.54 -3.40 -17.40
N GLU A 78 -9.65 -3.97 -17.85
CA GLU A 78 -10.99 -3.62 -17.36
C GLU A 78 -11.16 -4.09 -15.92
N THR A 79 -10.86 -5.36 -15.66
CA THR A 79 -10.92 -5.94 -14.31
C THR A 79 -9.93 -5.25 -13.37
N LEU A 80 -8.69 -5.04 -13.81
CA LEU A 80 -7.67 -4.41 -12.98
C LEU A 80 -8.04 -2.98 -12.59
N THR A 81 -8.54 -2.19 -13.54
CA THR A 81 -8.96 -0.81 -13.30
C THR A 81 -10.19 -0.75 -12.40
N ALA A 82 -11.17 -1.64 -12.61
CA ALA A 82 -12.36 -1.72 -11.78
C ALA A 82 -12.01 -2.00 -10.30
N ILE A 83 -11.04 -2.89 -10.05
CA ILE A 83 -10.64 -3.27 -8.69
C ILE A 83 -9.69 -2.23 -8.06
N LEU A 84 -8.72 -1.69 -8.81
CA LEU A 84 -7.70 -0.80 -8.25
C LEU A 84 -8.11 0.68 -8.20
N SER A 85 -9.08 1.12 -9.01
CA SER A 85 -9.48 2.53 -9.05
C SER A 85 -9.90 3.11 -7.69
N PRO A 86 -10.58 2.39 -6.76
CA PRO A 86 -10.85 2.90 -5.42
C PRO A 86 -9.57 3.17 -4.62
N LEU A 87 -8.58 2.27 -4.68
CA LEU A 87 -7.30 2.45 -3.98
C LEU A 87 -6.53 3.67 -4.53
N ILE A 88 -6.57 3.87 -5.85
CA ILE A 88 -5.96 5.04 -6.47
C ILE A 88 -6.69 6.32 -6.04
N ALA A 89 -8.02 6.30 -5.98
CA ALA A 89 -8.80 7.45 -5.50
C ALA A 89 -8.48 7.80 -4.04
N GLU A 90 -8.42 6.81 -3.15
CA GLU A 90 -8.02 6.99 -1.74
C GLU A 90 -6.60 7.54 -1.64
N ARG A 91 -5.67 6.99 -2.42
CA ARG A 91 -4.29 7.49 -2.50
C ARG A 91 -4.21 8.94 -2.92
N GLU A 92 -4.92 9.35 -3.98
CA GLU A 92 -4.92 10.75 -4.42
C GLU A 92 -5.55 11.68 -3.38
N ALA A 93 -6.60 11.23 -2.68
CA ALA A 93 -7.17 11.98 -1.56
C ALA A 93 -6.15 12.13 -0.41
N MET A 94 -5.43 11.07 -0.06
CA MET A 94 -4.44 11.07 1.01
C MET A 94 -3.32 12.10 0.77
N LYS A 95 -2.84 12.25 -0.47
CA LYS A 95 -1.77 13.20 -0.83
C LYS A 95 -2.05 14.66 -0.51
N SER A 96 -3.32 15.04 -0.42
CA SER A 96 -3.75 16.42 -0.10
C SER A 96 -4.39 16.54 1.28
N SER A 97 -4.25 15.50 2.11
CA SER A 97 -4.82 15.43 3.45
C SER A 97 -3.74 15.25 4.52
N GLU A 98 -4.13 15.40 5.78
CA GLU A 98 -3.30 15.05 6.93
C GLU A 98 -4.04 14.05 7.81
N LEU A 99 -3.34 13.02 8.29
CA LEU A 99 -3.85 12.04 9.22
C LEU A 99 -3.49 12.44 10.66
N MET A 100 -4.50 12.69 11.50
CA MET A 100 -4.31 12.81 12.94
C MET A 100 -4.47 11.45 13.61
N LEU A 101 -3.43 10.99 14.30
CA LEU A 101 -3.40 9.70 14.98
C LEU A 101 -2.84 9.86 16.39
N GLU A 102 -3.54 9.31 17.38
CA GLU A 102 -3.07 9.28 18.76
C GLU A 102 -1.98 8.21 18.94
N MET A 103 -0.79 8.63 19.37
CA MET A 103 0.33 7.74 19.62
C MET A 103 0.97 8.04 20.98
N GLY A 104 0.90 7.07 21.89
CA GLY A 104 1.45 7.22 23.25
C GLY A 104 0.78 8.35 24.04
N GLY A 105 -0.53 8.55 23.88
CA GLY A 105 -1.30 9.61 24.55
C GLY A 105 -1.15 11.00 23.95
N ILE A 106 -0.49 11.13 22.78
CA ILE A 106 -0.27 12.42 22.12
C ILE A 106 -0.82 12.33 20.69
N LEU A 107 -1.70 13.27 20.32
CA LEU A 107 -2.18 13.39 18.95
C LEU A 107 -1.05 13.88 18.04
N ARG A 108 -0.72 13.10 17.01
CA ARG A 108 0.33 13.39 16.03
C ARG A 108 -0.28 13.51 14.64
N THR A 109 0.28 14.40 13.83
CA THR A 109 -0.15 14.61 12.45
C THR A 109 0.83 13.95 11.49
N PHE A 110 0.32 13.26 10.48
CA PHE A 110 1.08 12.58 9.43
C PHE A 110 0.63 13.06 8.06
N LYS A 111 1.59 13.20 7.14
CA LYS A 111 1.38 13.43 5.71
C LYS A 111 2.22 12.45 4.89
#